data_AF-A0A6M2EAB8-F1
#
_entry.id   AF-A0A6M2EAB8-F1
#
_cell.length_a   1.000
_cell.length_b   1.000
_cell.length_c   1.000
_cell.angle_alpha   90.00
_cell.angle_beta   90.00
_cell.angle_gamma   90.00
#
_symmetry.space_group_name_H-M   'P 1'
#
loop_
_entity.id
_entity.type
_entity.pdbx_description
1 polymer ?
#
loop_
_entity_poly.entity_id
_entity_poly.type
_entity_poly.pdbx_seq_one_letter_code
_entity_poly.pdbx_strand_id
1 'polypeptide(L)'
;MRADARRASRLATALSSVAAYARPVVTLLSGLKLYPSSNVDSSQGQRAGPWEPLAAIRMEVVSQPCPPCPEPIQLACRGNHSVSTFPCSELRPYSCGKPCGRSLACGNHTCTIDCRVVESTSSDSQAGYNCSSCEEGCKKPRPHGCNHPCNKPCHQGDCSPCTQYVKMKCHCGLNPVYVACHEWTVNSKGKKDELQSCKNRCCKQLECGHRCPLNCHPGACAQPSQCRKKVTVRCPCKRRKVEGPCCELKSSLDCSNECHSSGQENQSEATQPKSEPQKKTCHMTGRVQAIIVLSGGVLFTAVALAYWLMQTSTFQ
;
A
#
# COMPACT_ATOMS: atom_id res chain seq x y z
N MET A 1 5.16 -54.41 26.34
CA MET A 1 4.04 -53.47 26.61
C MET A 1 4.40 -52.09 26.06
N ARG A 2 3.47 -51.49 25.29
CA ARG A 2 3.51 -50.11 24.78
C ARG A 2 4.51 -49.81 23.66
N ALA A 3 4.44 -50.55 22.55
CA ALA A 3 5.00 -50.10 21.27
C ALA A 3 4.22 -50.61 20.04
N ASP A 4 2.94 -50.97 20.14
CA ASP A 4 2.16 -51.49 18.99
C ASP A 4 0.69 -51.01 18.97
N ALA A 5 0.45 -49.73 19.27
CA ALA A 5 -0.92 -49.19 19.30
C ALA A 5 -1.09 -47.84 18.56
N ARG A 6 -0.20 -47.51 17.62
CA ARG A 6 -0.28 -46.25 16.85
C ARG A 6 -0.06 -46.37 15.34
N ARG A 7 -0.17 -47.58 14.78
CA ARG A 7 -0.08 -47.83 13.33
C ARG A 7 -1.30 -48.52 12.71
N ALA A 8 -2.38 -48.68 13.46
CA ALA A 8 -3.66 -49.24 13.01
C ALA A 8 -4.82 -48.22 13.07
N SER A 9 -4.55 -46.93 12.81
CA SER A 9 -5.57 -45.88 12.68
C SER A 9 -5.53 -45.14 11.34
N ARG A 10 -4.77 -45.68 10.37
CA ARG A 10 -4.74 -45.18 8.99
C ARG A 10 -5.15 -46.33 8.08
N LEU A 11 -6.45 -46.54 7.94
CA LEU A 11 -7.20 -47.18 6.83
C LEU A 11 -8.66 -47.45 7.27
N ALA A 12 -9.28 -46.51 7.99
CA ALA A 12 -10.69 -46.59 8.39
C ALA A 12 -11.30 -45.18 8.48
N THR A 13 -11.19 -44.40 7.41
CA THR A 13 -11.99 -43.19 7.18
C THR A 13 -11.90 -42.79 5.71
N ALA A 14 -12.47 -43.64 4.85
CA ALA A 14 -12.61 -43.34 3.43
C ALA A 14 -13.97 -43.79 2.91
N LEU A 15 -15.06 -43.64 3.68
CA LEU A 15 -16.44 -43.88 3.22
C LEU A 15 -17.46 -43.02 3.99
N SER A 16 -17.29 -41.71 4.00
CA SER A 16 -18.32 -40.79 4.51
C SER A 16 -18.22 -39.44 3.83
N SER A 17 -18.67 -39.33 2.58
CA SER A 17 -19.07 -38.05 1.94
C SER A 17 -19.40 -38.22 0.45
N VAL A 18 -20.34 -39.10 0.09
CA VAL A 18 -21.06 -38.98 -1.18
C VAL A 18 -22.54 -39.26 -0.92
N ALA A 19 -23.14 -38.48 -0.02
CA ALA A 19 -24.57 -38.51 0.26
C ALA A 19 -25.08 -37.08 0.42
N ALA A 20 -25.04 -36.29 -0.66
CA ALA A 20 -25.63 -34.95 -0.65
C ALA A 20 -26.02 -34.37 -2.04
N TYR A 21 -25.94 -35.14 -3.12
CA TYR A 21 -26.42 -34.68 -4.44
C TYR A 21 -27.12 -35.80 -5.21
N ALA A 22 -28.13 -36.41 -4.58
CA ALA A 22 -29.20 -37.05 -5.32
C ALA A 22 -30.36 -36.05 -5.37
N ARG A 23 -30.48 -35.32 -6.48
CA ARG A 23 -31.74 -34.64 -6.82
C ARG A 23 -32.82 -35.73 -6.81
N PRO A 24 -33.95 -35.57 -6.10
CA PRO A 24 -35.07 -36.45 -6.31
C PRO A 24 -35.55 -36.18 -7.73
N VAL A 25 -35.19 -37.06 -8.67
CA VAL A 25 -35.93 -37.17 -9.92
C VAL A 25 -37.31 -37.63 -9.48
N VAL A 26 -38.26 -36.69 -9.45
CA VAL A 26 -39.67 -37.03 -9.28
C VAL A 26 -40.02 -37.90 -10.49
N THR A 27 -40.04 -39.20 -10.28
CA THR A 27 -40.54 -40.19 -11.23
C THR A 27 -42.03 -39.91 -11.38
N LEU A 28 -42.39 -39.01 -12.30
CA LEU A 28 -43.76 -38.83 -12.80
C LEU A 28 -44.14 -40.09 -13.57
N LEU A 29 -44.48 -41.16 -12.85
CA LEU A 29 -45.23 -42.28 -13.38
C LEU A 29 -46.72 -41.90 -13.31
N SER A 30 -47.15 -41.10 -14.27
CA SER A 30 -48.57 -40.75 -14.42
C SER A 30 -48.95 -40.77 -15.89
N GLY A 31 -49.40 -41.94 -16.34
CA GLY A 31 -50.34 -42.11 -17.45
C GLY A 31 -49.96 -41.47 -18.78
N LEU A 32 -48.97 -42.03 -19.49
CA LEU A 32 -48.84 -41.85 -20.93
C LEU A 32 -50.07 -42.50 -21.61
N LYS A 33 -51.08 -41.69 -21.95
CA LYS A 33 -52.15 -42.11 -22.87
C LYS A 33 -51.62 -41.96 -24.29
N LEU A 34 -51.40 -43.10 -24.95
CA LEU A 34 -51.12 -43.17 -26.37
C LEU A 34 -52.42 -42.81 -27.11
N TYR A 35 -52.41 -41.71 -27.87
CA TYR A 35 -53.45 -41.42 -28.86
C TYR A 35 -52.86 -41.61 -30.26
N PRO A 36 -53.57 -42.27 -31.20
CA PRO A 36 -53.14 -42.32 -32.59
C PRO A 36 -53.20 -40.92 -33.21
N SER A 37 -52.12 -40.52 -33.88
CA SER A 37 -52.06 -39.27 -34.65
C SER A 37 -53.02 -39.35 -35.83
N SER A 38 -53.96 -38.42 -35.93
CA SER A 38 -55.00 -38.42 -36.99
C SER A 38 -54.54 -37.79 -38.31
N ASN A 39 -53.24 -37.69 -38.58
CA ASN A 39 -52.74 -37.32 -39.90
C ASN A 39 -52.34 -38.58 -40.66
N VAL A 40 -53.34 -39.20 -41.30
CA VAL A 40 -53.12 -40.22 -42.33
C VAL A 40 -52.87 -39.47 -43.63
N ASP A 41 -51.61 -39.10 -43.88
CA ASP A 41 -51.19 -38.79 -45.24
C ASP A 41 -51.25 -40.10 -46.04
N SER A 42 -52.20 -40.17 -46.97
CA SER A 42 -52.62 -41.41 -47.63
C SER A 42 -51.72 -41.79 -48.82
N SER A 43 -50.54 -41.21 -48.95
CA SER A 43 -49.59 -41.60 -50.00
C SER A 43 -48.75 -42.81 -49.58
N GLN A 44 -49.38 -43.98 -49.50
CA GLN A 44 -48.65 -45.25 -49.51
C GLN A 44 -48.05 -45.44 -50.91
N GLY A 45 -46.74 -45.16 -51.04
CA GLY A 45 -45.97 -45.52 -52.22
C GLY A 45 -46.04 -47.03 -52.49
N GLN A 46 -46.15 -47.41 -53.76
CA GLN A 46 -46.17 -48.80 -54.23
C GLN A 46 -44.95 -49.58 -53.71
N ARG A 47 -45.16 -50.82 -53.26
CA ARG A 47 -44.08 -51.73 -52.84
C ARG A 47 -43.23 -52.11 -54.05
N ALA A 48 -41.91 -52.02 -53.94
CA ALA A 48 -40.97 -52.52 -54.95
C ALA A 48 -40.57 -53.99 -54.71
N GLY A 49 -41.47 -54.83 -54.18
CA GLY A 49 -41.31 -56.29 -54.23
C GLY A 49 -41.86 -57.06 -53.02
N PRO A 50 -41.94 -58.41 -53.11
CA PRO A 50 -42.55 -59.26 -52.08
C PRO A 50 -41.74 -59.42 -50.78
N TRP A 51 -40.45 -59.07 -50.79
CA TRP A 51 -39.52 -59.29 -49.69
C TRP A 51 -38.99 -58.00 -49.05
N GLU A 52 -39.56 -56.86 -49.43
CA GLU A 52 -39.08 -55.56 -48.96
C GLU A 52 -39.80 -55.15 -47.66
N PRO A 53 -39.06 -54.80 -46.59
CA PRO A 53 -39.67 -54.44 -45.32
C PRO A 53 -40.59 -53.23 -45.50
N LEU A 54 -41.84 -53.34 -45.06
CA LEU A 54 -42.75 -52.20 -44.98
C LEU A 54 -42.06 -51.10 -44.17
N ALA A 55 -41.94 -49.89 -44.75
CA ALA A 55 -41.35 -48.75 -44.08
C ALA A 55 -41.98 -48.63 -42.69
N ALA A 56 -41.16 -48.86 -41.64
CA ALA A 56 -41.64 -48.86 -40.28
C ALA A 56 -42.30 -47.51 -40.00
N ILE A 57 -43.54 -47.54 -39.49
CA ILE A 57 -44.28 -46.34 -39.12
C ILE A 57 -43.40 -45.53 -38.17
N ARG A 58 -42.91 -44.38 -38.64
CA ARG A 58 -42.09 -43.49 -37.83
C ARG A 58 -43.01 -42.74 -36.88
N MET A 59 -43.18 -43.30 -35.69
CA MET A 59 -43.85 -42.62 -34.59
C MET A 59 -42.94 -41.53 -34.03
N GLU A 60 -43.28 -40.27 -34.30
CA GLU A 60 -42.63 -39.13 -33.67
C GLU A 60 -43.34 -38.79 -32.37
N VAL A 61 -42.62 -38.89 -31.26
CA VAL A 61 -43.12 -38.48 -29.95
C VAL A 61 -43.06 -36.97 -29.88
N VAL A 62 -44.22 -36.32 -30.09
CA VAL A 62 -44.37 -34.87 -29.99
C VAL A 62 -44.94 -34.51 -28.62
N SER A 63 -44.25 -33.65 -27.86
CA SER A 63 -44.76 -33.11 -26.61
C SER A 63 -45.85 -32.07 -26.89
N GLN A 64 -47.09 -32.38 -26.56
CA GLN A 64 -48.19 -31.41 -26.59
C GLN A 64 -48.16 -30.53 -25.32
N PRO A 65 -48.54 -29.24 -25.40
CA PRO A 65 -48.66 -28.39 -24.22
C PRO A 65 -49.74 -28.96 -23.30
N CYS A 66 -49.38 -29.23 -22.05
CA CYS A 66 -50.34 -29.71 -21.06
C CYS A 66 -51.38 -28.62 -20.74
N PRO A 67 -52.65 -29.00 -20.50
CA PRO A 67 -53.68 -28.07 -20.01
C PRO A 67 -53.24 -27.43 -18.68
N PRO A 68 -53.81 -26.27 -18.28
CA PRO A 68 -53.34 -25.53 -17.10
C PRO A 68 -53.48 -26.37 -15.82
N CYS A 69 -52.35 -26.93 -15.38
CA CYS A 69 -52.21 -27.76 -14.19
C CYS A 69 -52.14 -26.88 -12.92
N PRO A 70 -52.98 -27.11 -11.89
CA PRO A 70 -52.94 -26.39 -10.61
C PRO A 70 -51.95 -26.98 -9.59
N GLU A 71 -51.26 -28.08 -9.94
CA GLU A 71 -50.38 -28.80 -9.02
C GLU A 71 -49.25 -27.89 -8.48
N PRO A 72 -49.08 -27.76 -7.15
CA PRO A 72 -48.10 -26.87 -6.56
C PRO A 72 -46.68 -27.44 -6.66
N ILE A 73 -45.79 -26.69 -7.29
CA ILE A 73 -44.38 -27.06 -7.48
C ILE A 73 -43.49 -26.00 -6.84
N GLN A 74 -42.48 -26.45 -6.10
CA GLN A 74 -41.51 -25.57 -5.45
C GLN A 74 -40.37 -25.22 -6.41
N LEU A 75 -40.15 -23.92 -6.60
CA LEU A 75 -39.11 -23.38 -7.47
C LEU A 75 -38.20 -22.41 -6.70
N ALA A 76 -36.90 -22.56 -6.85
CA ALA A 76 -35.91 -21.64 -6.28
C ALA A 76 -35.75 -20.36 -7.11
N CYS A 77 -35.44 -19.21 -6.48
CA CYS A 77 -35.04 -17.99 -7.20
C CYS A 77 -33.89 -18.31 -8.14
N ARG A 78 -33.80 -17.58 -9.26
CA ARG A 78 -32.63 -17.58 -10.16
C ARG A 78 -31.27 -17.42 -9.44
N GLY A 79 -31.23 -16.78 -8.28
CA GLY A 79 -30.04 -16.60 -7.44
C GLY A 79 -29.94 -17.54 -6.23
N ASN A 80 -30.86 -18.50 -6.07
CA ASN A 80 -30.97 -19.44 -4.94
C ASN A 80 -31.19 -18.80 -3.55
N HIS A 81 -31.80 -17.61 -3.46
CA HIS A 81 -32.06 -16.97 -2.16
C HIS A 81 -33.30 -17.48 -1.41
N SER A 82 -34.32 -17.94 -2.14
CA SER A 82 -35.59 -18.39 -1.59
C SER A 82 -36.23 -19.42 -2.50
N VAL A 83 -37.12 -20.23 -1.94
CA VAL A 83 -37.97 -21.19 -2.66
C VAL A 83 -39.42 -20.71 -2.52
N SER A 84 -40.16 -20.64 -3.63
CA SER A 84 -41.57 -20.29 -3.63
C SER A 84 -42.36 -21.32 -4.43
N THR A 85 -43.64 -21.43 -4.10
CA THR A 85 -44.54 -22.44 -4.66
C THR A 85 -45.37 -21.81 -5.76
N PHE A 86 -45.33 -22.37 -6.96
CA PHE A 86 -46.13 -21.94 -8.10
C PHE A 86 -46.94 -23.11 -8.65
N PRO A 87 -48.12 -22.85 -9.25
CA PRO A 87 -48.81 -23.88 -10.00
C PRO A 87 -47.98 -24.29 -11.22
N CYS A 88 -48.05 -25.58 -11.56
CA CYS A 88 -47.37 -26.19 -12.70
C CYS A 88 -47.53 -25.39 -14.02
N SER A 89 -48.71 -24.80 -14.25
CA SER A 89 -49.01 -23.97 -15.43
C SER A 89 -48.25 -22.65 -15.51
N GLU A 90 -47.77 -22.11 -14.38
CA GLU A 90 -47.07 -20.82 -14.31
C GLU A 90 -45.58 -20.95 -14.02
N LEU A 91 -45.04 -22.18 -14.12
CA LEU A 91 -43.62 -22.45 -13.86
C LEU A 91 -42.72 -21.69 -14.82
N ARG A 92 -42.20 -20.56 -14.33
CA ARG A 92 -41.21 -19.73 -15.01
C ARG A 92 -40.09 -19.35 -14.05
N PRO A 93 -38.82 -19.26 -14.52
CA PRO A 93 -37.73 -18.76 -13.69
C PRO A 93 -38.05 -17.36 -13.16
N TYR A 94 -38.08 -17.19 -11.84
CA TYR A 94 -38.42 -15.92 -11.19
C TYR A 94 -37.23 -15.36 -10.38
N SER A 95 -37.22 -14.03 -10.23
CA SER A 95 -36.31 -13.29 -9.35
C SER A 95 -37.04 -12.81 -8.10
N CYS A 96 -36.48 -13.04 -6.91
CA CYS A 96 -37.13 -12.68 -5.64
C CYS A 96 -36.98 -11.19 -5.26
N GLY A 97 -36.27 -10.39 -6.07
CA GLY A 97 -36.06 -8.95 -5.85
C GLY A 97 -35.20 -8.58 -4.63
N LYS A 98 -34.76 -9.57 -3.83
CA LYS A 98 -33.85 -9.34 -2.70
C LYS A 98 -32.42 -9.10 -3.19
N PRO A 99 -31.60 -8.30 -2.48
CA PRO A 99 -30.18 -8.15 -2.79
C PRO A 99 -29.47 -9.51 -2.71
N CYS A 100 -28.45 -9.68 -3.56
CA CYS A 100 -27.73 -10.94 -3.74
C CYS A 100 -27.07 -11.46 -2.45
N GLY A 101 -26.52 -10.57 -1.63
CA GLY A 101 -25.98 -10.93 -0.31
C GLY A 101 -24.71 -11.79 -0.35
N ARG A 102 -24.25 -12.26 -1.52
CA ARG A 102 -23.01 -13.03 -1.67
C ARG A 102 -21.78 -12.19 -1.32
N SER A 103 -20.76 -12.82 -0.75
CA SER A 103 -19.54 -12.14 -0.32
C SER A 103 -18.68 -11.73 -1.52
N LEU A 104 -18.32 -10.45 -1.57
CA LEU A 104 -17.44 -9.90 -2.60
C LEU A 104 -16.00 -10.39 -2.37
N ALA A 105 -15.15 -10.28 -3.40
CA ALA A 105 -13.74 -10.66 -3.32
C ALA A 105 -12.96 -9.94 -2.19
N CYS A 106 -13.44 -8.80 -1.70
CA CYS A 106 -12.85 -8.09 -0.56
C CYS A 106 -13.06 -8.82 0.79
N GLY A 107 -13.99 -9.78 0.87
CA GLY A 107 -14.30 -10.58 2.05
C GLY A 107 -15.12 -9.89 3.16
N ASN A 108 -15.31 -8.57 3.09
CA ASN A 108 -16.03 -7.81 4.14
C ASN A 108 -17.35 -7.18 3.67
N HIS A 109 -17.59 -7.11 2.36
CA HIS A 109 -18.81 -6.53 1.81
C HIS A 109 -19.58 -7.59 1.02
N THR A 110 -20.89 -7.39 0.97
CA THR A 110 -21.83 -8.26 0.25
C THR A 110 -22.39 -7.56 -0.97
N CYS A 111 -22.75 -8.34 -1.98
CA CYS A 111 -23.34 -7.82 -3.21
C CYS A 111 -24.74 -7.24 -2.94
N THR A 112 -24.94 -5.97 -3.27
CA THR A 112 -26.21 -5.24 -3.10
C THR A 112 -27.13 -5.31 -4.32
N ILE A 113 -26.65 -5.88 -5.43
CA ILE A 113 -27.43 -6.04 -6.66
C ILE A 113 -28.55 -7.06 -6.45
N ASP A 114 -29.73 -6.80 -7.01
CA ASP A 114 -30.92 -7.66 -6.91
C ASP A 114 -30.71 -9.11 -7.40
N CYS A 115 -31.61 -10.03 -6.97
CA CYS A 115 -31.55 -11.46 -7.32
C CYS A 115 -31.47 -11.65 -8.83
N ARG A 116 -30.34 -12.20 -9.28
CA ARG A 116 -30.09 -12.61 -10.65
C ARG A 116 -29.31 -13.92 -10.66
N VAL A 117 -29.14 -14.51 -11.84
CA VAL A 117 -28.28 -15.67 -12.03
C VAL A 117 -26.84 -15.22 -11.80
N VAL A 118 -26.13 -15.86 -10.88
CA VAL A 118 -24.73 -15.61 -10.61
C VAL A 118 -23.92 -16.74 -11.24
N GLU A 119 -23.03 -16.40 -12.16
CA GLU A 119 -22.12 -17.34 -12.79
C GLU A 119 -20.82 -17.38 -11.98
N SER A 120 -20.84 -18.12 -10.87
CA SER A 120 -19.70 -18.29 -9.96
C SER A 120 -19.05 -19.65 -10.16
N THR A 121 -17.72 -19.69 -10.32
CA THR A 121 -16.93 -20.90 -10.61
C THR A 121 -16.52 -21.71 -9.38
N SER A 122 -16.92 -21.33 -8.16
CA SER A 122 -16.33 -21.91 -6.93
C SER A 122 -17.28 -22.17 -5.75
N SER A 123 -18.32 -21.37 -5.49
CA SER A 123 -19.26 -21.62 -4.38
C SER A 123 -20.53 -20.76 -4.44
N ASP A 124 -21.64 -21.24 -3.85
CA ASP A 124 -22.92 -20.51 -3.76
C ASP A 124 -22.84 -19.23 -2.91
N SER A 125 -21.84 -19.12 -2.03
CA SER A 125 -21.67 -17.99 -1.10
C SER A 125 -20.79 -16.86 -1.65
N GLN A 126 -19.98 -17.13 -2.69
CA GLN A 126 -19.06 -16.14 -3.27
C GLN A 126 -19.69 -15.41 -4.46
N ALA A 127 -19.38 -14.13 -4.56
CA ALA A 127 -19.77 -13.29 -5.68
C ALA A 127 -19.06 -13.75 -6.97
N GLY A 128 -19.83 -13.91 -8.06
CA GLY A 128 -19.28 -14.14 -9.40
C GLY A 128 -18.80 -12.84 -10.05
N TYR A 129 -18.22 -12.95 -11.26
CA TYR A 129 -17.83 -11.79 -12.10
C TYR A 129 -19.02 -10.86 -12.41
N ASN A 130 -20.19 -11.48 -12.41
CA ASN A 130 -21.50 -10.94 -12.15
C ASN A 130 -21.60 -9.64 -11.37
N CYS A 131 -21.16 -9.78 -10.11
CA CYS A 131 -21.50 -9.00 -8.94
C CYS A 131 -20.80 -7.65 -8.91
N SER A 132 -21.33 -6.72 -8.10
CA SER A 132 -20.73 -5.41 -7.91
C SER A 132 -19.31 -5.55 -7.38
N SER A 133 -18.34 -4.91 -8.02
CA SER A 133 -17.02 -4.73 -7.42
C SER A 133 -17.13 -3.87 -6.17
N CYS A 134 -16.32 -4.18 -5.16
CA CYS A 134 -16.24 -3.33 -3.98
C CYS A 134 -15.41 -2.08 -4.29
N GLU A 135 -16.05 -0.92 -4.29
CA GLU A 135 -15.39 0.39 -4.47
C GLU A 135 -15.23 1.15 -3.15
N GLU A 136 -15.73 0.60 -2.05
CA GLU A 136 -15.59 1.22 -0.73
C GLU A 136 -14.14 1.18 -0.21
N GLY A 137 -13.74 2.26 0.45
CA GLY A 137 -12.46 2.35 1.16
C GLY A 137 -12.42 1.49 2.42
N CYS A 138 -11.22 1.05 2.81
CA CYS A 138 -11.02 0.25 4.01
C CYS A 138 -11.27 1.07 5.29
N LYS A 139 -12.32 0.71 6.04
CA LYS A 139 -12.70 1.32 7.34
C LYS A 139 -12.10 0.60 8.56
N LYS A 140 -11.27 -0.44 8.35
CA LYS A 140 -10.69 -1.23 9.46
C LYS A 140 -9.59 -0.44 10.17
N PRO A 141 -9.54 -0.45 11.52
CA PRO A 141 -8.44 0.17 12.25
C PRO A 141 -7.13 -0.57 11.97
N ARG A 142 -6.02 0.17 11.87
CA ARG A 142 -4.70 -0.43 11.60
C ARG A 142 -4.11 -1.08 12.86
N PRO A 143 -3.57 -2.30 12.78
CA PRO A 143 -3.07 -3.05 13.95
C PRO A 143 -1.74 -2.54 14.57
N HIS A 144 -1.25 -1.35 14.18
CA HIS A 144 0.07 -0.84 14.60
C HIS A 144 0.03 0.40 15.51
N GLY A 145 -1.07 0.67 16.21
CA GLY A 145 -1.20 1.92 16.98
C GLY A 145 -1.13 3.18 16.09
N CYS A 146 -1.44 3.00 14.81
CA CYS A 146 -1.48 4.05 13.80
C CYS A 146 -2.92 4.57 13.70
N ASN A 147 -3.11 5.87 13.96
CA ASN A 147 -4.43 6.50 13.90
C ASN A 147 -4.80 7.02 12.50
N HIS A 148 -4.03 6.65 11.46
CA HIS A 148 -4.29 7.11 10.10
C HIS A 148 -5.25 6.17 9.36
N PRO A 149 -6.22 6.72 8.61
CA PRO A 149 -7.12 5.92 7.78
C PRO A 149 -6.34 5.18 6.69
N CYS A 150 -6.88 4.03 6.26
CA CYS A 150 -6.30 3.27 5.16
C CYS A 150 -6.81 3.81 3.82
N ASN A 151 -5.90 4.31 2.98
CA ASN A 151 -6.26 4.85 1.66
C ASN A 151 -6.49 3.77 0.59
N LYS A 152 -6.52 2.49 0.97
CA LYS A 152 -6.72 1.38 0.03
C LYS A 152 -8.20 1.01 -0.05
N PRO A 153 -8.64 0.48 -1.21
CA PRO A 153 -9.96 -0.15 -1.30
C PRO A 153 -10.08 -1.28 -0.28
N CYS A 154 -11.32 -1.68 0.00
CA CYS A 154 -11.60 -2.79 0.88
C CYS A 154 -10.82 -4.03 0.44
N HIS A 155 -10.07 -4.60 1.37
CA HIS A 155 -9.22 -5.74 1.12
C HIS A 155 -9.43 -6.79 2.20
N GLN A 156 -9.04 -8.02 1.86
CA GLN A 156 -8.98 -9.11 2.80
C GLN A 156 -7.67 -9.03 3.61
N GLY A 157 -7.71 -9.43 4.88
CA GLY A 157 -6.55 -9.41 5.77
C GLY A 157 -6.20 -8.04 6.37
N ASP A 158 -4.98 -7.95 6.92
CA ASP A 158 -4.47 -6.76 7.60
C ASP A 158 -4.10 -5.63 6.64
N CYS A 159 -4.23 -4.39 7.12
CA CYS A 159 -3.86 -3.22 6.34
C CYS A 159 -2.35 -3.17 6.08
N SER A 160 -1.95 -2.82 4.86
CA SER A 160 -0.54 -2.55 4.53
C SER A 160 0.05 -1.43 5.40
N PRO A 161 1.39 -1.38 5.58
CA PRO A 161 2.03 -0.39 6.44
C PRO A 161 1.67 1.06 6.06
N CYS A 162 1.67 1.92 7.08
CA CYS A 162 1.31 3.32 6.91
C CYS A 162 2.43 4.14 6.25
N THR A 163 2.10 4.77 5.12
CA THR A 163 2.99 5.67 4.36
C THR A 163 2.83 7.15 4.75
N GLN A 164 1.98 7.46 5.73
CA GLN A 164 1.83 8.83 6.22
C GLN A 164 3.03 9.23 7.07
N TYR A 165 3.38 10.52 7.07
CA TYR A 165 4.47 11.06 7.86
C TYR A 165 3.95 11.68 9.16
N VAL A 166 4.62 11.36 10.27
CA VAL A 166 4.37 11.96 11.58
C VAL A 166 5.40 13.06 11.81
N LYS A 167 4.92 14.25 12.16
CA LYS A 167 5.77 15.38 12.54
C LYS A 167 6.15 15.26 14.02
N MET A 168 7.45 15.25 14.30
CA MET A 168 7.98 15.15 15.66
C MET A 168 9.03 16.22 15.94
N LYS A 169 9.22 16.55 17.22
CA LYS A 169 10.27 17.48 17.62
C LYS A 169 11.62 16.75 17.66
N CYS A 170 12.63 17.31 17.01
CA CYS A 170 13.99 16.79 17.09
C CYS A 170 14.56 16.91 18.53
N HIS A 171 15.54 16.09 18.90
CA HIS A 171 16.28 16.26 20.17
C HIS A 171 16.94 17.65 20.35
N CYS A 172 17.19 18.38 19.26
CA CYS A 172 17.70 19.75 19.31
C CYS A 172 16.60 20.81 19.56
N GLY A 173 15.32 20.46 19.41
CA GLY A 173 14.19 21.36 19.60
C GLY A 173 13.96 22.40 18.50
N LEU A 174 14.88 22.55 17.54
CA LEU A 174 14.81 23.58 16.49
C LEU A 174 13.97 23.14 15.29
N ASN A 175 14.35 22.02 14.68
CA ASN A 175 13.72 21.55 13.44
C ASN A 175 12.76 20.39 13.73
N PRO A 176 11.54 20.38 13.15
CA PRO A 176 10.71 19.20 13.16
C PRO A 176 11.30 18.13 12.23
N VAL A 177 11.24 16.87 12.65
CA VAL A 177 11.60 15.72 11.82
C VAL A 177 10.31 15.04 11.36
N TYR A 178 10.27 14.66 10.08
CA TYR A 178 9.17 13.93 9.47
C TYR A 178 9.59 12.47 9.32
N VAL A 179 8.88 11.58 10.01
CA VAL A 179 9.20 10.14 10.04
C VAL A 179 7.99 9.36 9.55
N ALA A 180 8.20 8.30 8.78
CA ALA A 180 7.10 7.47 8.31
C ALA A 180 6.42 6.78 9.51
N CYS A 181 5.09 6.78 9.53
CA CYS A 181 4.32 6.32 10.68
C CYS A 181 4.60 4.86 11.04
N HIS A 182 4.74 3.99 10.03
CA HIS A 182 5.06 2.58 10.27
C HIS A 182 6.42 2.39 10.96
N GLU A 183 7.42 3.23 10.66
CA GLU A 183 8.75 3.17 11.30
C GLU A 183 8.68 3.66 12.75
N TRP A 184 7.89 4.70 13.01
CA TRP A 184 7.69 5.23 14.35
C TRP A 184 6.95 4.26 15.28
N THR A 185 5.98 3.51 14.74
CA THR A 185 5.17 2.58 15.53
C THR A 185 5.94 1.34 16.01
N VAL A 186 7.10 1.03 15.42
CA VAL A 186 7.92 -0.13 15.85
C VAL A 186 8.52 0.16 17.23
N ASN A 187 8.38 -0.79 18.17
CA ASN A 187 8.68 -0.61 19.59
C ASN A 187 10.18 -0.62 19.97
N SER A 188 11.07 -0.20 19.06
CA SER A 188 12.51 -0.17 19.35
C SER A 188 12.91 1.24 19.80
N LYS A 189 13.08 1.44 21.11
CA LYS A 189 13.45 2.73 21.71
C LYS A 189 14.69 3.35 21.06
N GLY A 190 15.72 2.55 20.78
CA GLY A 190 16.94 3.02 20.10
C GLY A 190 16.71 3.52 18.67
N LYS A 191 15.78 2.91 17.93
CA LYS A 191 15.42 3.34 16.57
C LYS A 191 14.61 4.64 16.58
N LYS A 192 13.74 4.82 17.58
CA LYS A 192 13.00 6.08 17.79
C LYS A 192 13.94 7.24 18.04
N ASP A 193 14.98 7.05 18.85
CA ASP A 193 15.96 8.08 19.14
C ASP A 193 16.74 8.51 17.88
N GLU A 194 17.08 7.56 17.01
CA GLU A 194 17.74 7.85 15.73
C GLU A 194 16.82 8.60 14.76
N LEU A 195 15.56 8.15 14.62
CA LEU A 195 14.54 8.77 13.78
C LEU A 195 14.16 10.18 14.26
N GLN A 196 14.26 10.45 15.56
CA GLN A 196 14.02 11.77 16.16
C GLN A 196 15.25 12.70 16.09
N SER A 197 16.37 12.25 15.52
CA SER A 197 17.54 13.09 15.29
C SER A 197 17.52 13.72 13.89
N CYS A 198 17.81 15.01 13.79
CA CYS A 198 17.91 15.70 12.50
C CYS A 198 19.23 15.42 11.75
N LYS A 199 20.08 14.53 12.31
CA LYS A 199 21.42 14.15 11.82
C LYS A 199 22.41 15.32 11.62
N ASN A 200 22.02 16.55 11.93
CA ASN A 200 22.88 17.72 11.93
C ASN A 200 23.70 17.82 13.23
N ARG A 201 24.75 18.65 13.21
CA ARG A 201 25.56 18.94 14.40
C ARG A 201 24.72 19.60 15.49
N CYS A 202 24.89 19.15 16.73
CA CYS A 202 24.09 19.61 17.85
C CYS A 202 24.22 21.14 18.05
N CYS A 203 23.08 21.78 18.27
CA CYS A 203 22.98 23.24 18.35
C CYS A 203 23.24 23.78 19.76
N LYS A 204 23.33 22.89 20.76
CA LYS A 204 23.58 23.25 22.16
C LYS A 204 25.02 23.74 22.35
N GLN A 205 25.15 24.81 23.11
CA GLN A 205 26.44 25.40 23.50
C GLN A 205 26.90 24.80 24.83
N LEU A 206 28.14 24.35 24.87
CA LEU A 206 28.81 23.89 26.09
C LEU A 206 29.22 25.09 26.94
N GLU A 207 29.52 24.86 28.22
CA GLU A 207 30.02 25.90 29.14
C GLU A 207 31.32 26.58 28.65
N CYS A 208 32.04 25.99 27.67
CA CYS A 208 33.16 26.64 26.98
C CYS A 208 32.79 27.85 26.13
N GLY A 209 31.51 28.06 25.85
CA GLY A 209 31.10 28.90 24.74
C GLY A 209 31.19 28.23 23.36
N HIS A 210 31.56 26.94 23.29
CA HIS A 210 31.67 26.20 22.03
C HIS A 210 30.43 25.35 21.76
N ARG A 211 30.07 25.20 20.48
CA ARG A 211 29.00 24.29 20.06
C ARG A 211 29.44 22.83 20.23
N CYS A 212 28.53 21.98 20.68
CA CYS A 212 28.79 20.54 20.81
C CYS A 212 29.25 19.95 19.46
N PRO A 213 30.34 19.15 19.43
CA PRO A 213 30.85 18.55 18.20
C PRO A 213 30.03 17.34 17.74
N LEU A 214 29.20 16.76 18.63
CA LEU A 214 28.40 15.59 18.33
C LEU A 214 27.20 15.94 17.42
N ASN A 215 26.74 14.96 16.64
CA ASN A 215 25.46 15.04 15.95
C ASN A 215 24.31 15.15 16.95
N CYS A 216 23.14 15.55 16.47
CA CYS A 216 21.94 15.63 17.29
C CYS A 216 21.72 14.30 18.02
N HIS A 217 21.83 14.34 19.35
CA HIS A 217 21.80 13.18 20.21
C HIS A 217 20.71 13.38 21.28
N PRO A 218 20.12 12.30 21.80
CA PRO A 218 19.26 12.39 22.97
C PRO A 218 20.08 12.86 24.19
N GLY A 219 19.44 13.60 25.10
CA GLY A 219 20.03 13.96 26.40
C GLY A 219 20.91 15.22 26.44
N ALA A 220 21.72 15.29 27.50
CA ALA A 220 22.66 16.39 27.76
C ALA A 220 23.93 16.23 26.90
N CYS A 221 24.53 17.36 26.50
CA CYS A 221 25.76 17.33 25.71
C CYS A 221 26.96 16.87 26.53
N ALA A 222 27.96 16.34 25.83
CA ALA A 222 29.26 16.01 26.40
C ALA A 222 29.83 17.17 27.21
N GLN A 223 30.45 16.86 28.34
CA GLN A 223 31.03 17.84 29.26
C GLN A 223 32.15 18.67 28.60
N PRO A 224 32.49 19.84 29.15
CA PRO A 224 33.50 20.73 28.58
C PRO A 224 34.88 20.09 28.39
N SER A 225 35.18 19.03 29.15
CA SER A 225 36.39 18.21 29.06
C SER A 225 36.50 17.37 27.77
N GLN A 226 35.44 17.28 26.96
CA GLN A 226 35.49 16.59 25.67
C GLN A 226 35.52 17.58 24.48
N CYS A 227 35.70 18.87 24.77
CA CYS A 227 35.80 19.89 23.74
C CYS A 227 37.15 19.85 23.03
N ARG A 228 37.20 19.22 21.84
CA ARG A 228 38.41 19.14 20.99
C ARG A 228 38.62 20.36 20.08
N LYS A 229 37.87 21.45 20.30
CA LYS A 229 38.00 22.65 19.47
C LYS A 229 39.33 23.32 19.80
N LYS A 230 40.17 23.53 18.79
CA LYS A 230 41.44 24.25 18.93
C LYS A 230 41.15 25.71 19.28
N VAL A 231 41.72 26.19 20.38
CA VAL A 231 41.67 27.58 20.82
C VAL A 231 43.08 28.10 21.03
N THR A 232 43.26 29.39 20.77
CA THR A 232 44.51 30.10 21.01
C THR A 232 44.35 30.97 22.25
N VAL A 233 45.08 30.66 23.31
CA VAL A 233 45.05 31.44 24.55
C VAL A 233 46.35 32.21 24.65
N ARG A 234 46.24 33.50 25.01
CA ARG A 234 47.40 34.35 25.26
C ARG A 234 47.74 34.29 26.73
N CYS A 235 49.02 34.14 27.01
CA CYS A 235 49.54 34.29 28.38
C CYS A 235 49.20 35.70 28.90
N PRO A 236 48.89 35.87 30.20
CA PRO A 236 48.63 37.18 30.81
C PRO A 236 49.75 38.20 30.56
N CYS A 237 51.01 37.77 30.40
CA CYS A 237 52.13 38.66 30.06
C CYS A 237 52.17 39.09 28.58
N LYS A 238 51.22 38.65 27.74
CA LYS A 238 51.08 38.89 26.28
C LYS A 238 52.24 38.39 25.39
N ARG A 239 53.28 37.77 25.96
CA ARG A 239 54.48 37.32 25.22
C ARG A 239 54.35 35.94 24.56
N ARG A 240 53.55 35.03 25.13
CA ARG A 240 53.34 33.68 24.60
C ARG A 240 51.90 33.49 24.12
N LYS A 241 51.76 32.89 22.94
CA LYS A 241 50.49 32.38 22.40
C LYS A 241 50.57 30.86 22.38
N VAL A 242 49.68 30.19 23.09
CA VAL A 242 49.63 28.72 23.13
C VAL A 242 48.37 28.27 22.41
N GLU A 243 48.53 27.33 21.49
CA GLU A 243 47.43 26.73 20.74
C GLU A 243 47.21 25.30 21.23
N GLY A 244 45.96 24.92 21.48
CA GLY A 244 45.63 23.56 21.90
C GLY A 244 44.12 23.34 22.03
N PRO A 245 43.68 22.14 22.42
CA PRO A 245 42.27 21.84 22.58
C PRO A 245 41.68 22.59 23.78
N CYS A 246 40.45 23.06 23.62
CA CYS A 246 39.72 23.80 24.65
C CYS A 246 39.62 23.05 25.99
N CYS A 247 39.65 21.72 25.99
CA CYS A 247 39.68 20.93 27.22
C CYS A 247 40.88 21.26 28.12
N GLU A 248 42.07 21.43 27.53
CA GLU A 248 43.33 21.55 28.26
C GLU A 248 43.65 23.00 28.66
N LEU A 249 43.15 23.97 27.89
CA LEU A 249 43.51 25.39 28.03
C LEU A 249 42.58 26.21 28.94
N LYS A 250 41.53 25.61 29.48
CA LYS A 250 40.51 26.30 30.27
C LYS A 250 40.89 26.57 31.72
N SER A 251 41.75 25.73 32.30
CA SER A 251 42.30 25.93 33.63
C SER A 251 43.60 26.72 33.46
N SER A 252 43.50 28.05 33.52
CA SER A 252 44.59 29.00 33.79
C SER A 252 45.97 28.59 33.25
N LEU A 253 46.35 29.13 32.07
CA LEU A 253 47.76 29.16 31.69
C LEU A 253 48.50 30.06 32.69
N ASP A 254 49.08 29.45 33.72
CA ASP A 254 49.96 30.14 34.66
C ASP A 254 51.26 30.52 33.95
N CYS A 255 51.73 31.73 34.22
CA CYS A 255 52.96 32.24 33.62
C CYS A 255 54.17 31.50 34.23
N SER A 256 54.71 30.50 33.55
CA SER A 256 55.95 29.82 33.99
C SER A 256 57.16 30.76 33.90
N ASN A 257 58.17 30.50 34.74
CA ASN A 257 59.42 31.28 34.83
C ASN A 257 60.19 31.41 33.50
N GLU A 258 59.96 30.51 32.52
CA GLU A 258 60.50 30.61 31.16
C GLU A 258 59.96 31.81 30.34
N CYS A 259 58.77 32.32 30.66
CA CYS A 259 58.23 33.55 30.03
C CYS A 259 58.87 34.84 30.58
N HIS A 260 59.58 34.76 31.72
CA HIS A 260 60.28 35.90 32.31
C HIS A 260 61.70 36.06 31.74
N SER A 261 62.40 34.96 31.47
CA SER A 261 63.79 34.95 30.96
C SER A 261 63.92 35.33 29.48
N SER A 262 62.93 35.01 28.64
CA SER A 262 62.90 35.41 27.21
C SER A 262 62.54 36.89 26.98
N GLY A 263 62.36 37.68 28.06
CA GLY A 263 62.07 39.11 28.02
C GLY A 263 63.28 40.03 27.90
N GLN A 264 64.51 39.53 28.07
CA GLN A 264 65.73 40.36 28.00
C GLN A 264 66.46 40.29 26.64
N GLU A 265 66.27 39.27 25.82
CA GLU A 265 66.99 39.15 24.53
C GLU A 265 66.30 39.85 23.34
N ASN A 266 65.03 40.25 23.46
CA ASN A 266 64.27 40.77 22.31
C ASN A 266 64.14 42.31 22.25
N GLN A 267 64.92 43.07 23.04
CA GLN A 267 64.91 44.54 22.98
C GLN A 267 65.93 45.15 21.99
N SER A 268 66.82 44.38 21.37
CA SER A 268 67.84 44.94 20.45
C SER A 268 67.60 44.70 18.96
N GLU A 269 66.62 43.90 18.53
CA GLU A 269 66.36 43.68 17.10
C GLU A 269 65.09 44.41 16.62
N ALA A 270 65.02 45.71 16.89
CA ALA A 270 64.13 46.62 16.19
C ALA A 270 64.87 47.26 15.01
N THR A 271 65.31 46.48 14.02
CA THR A 271 65.70 47.03 12.72
C THR A 271 65.55 45.95 11.64
N GLN A 272 64.46 46.01 10.89
CA GLN A 272 64.45 46.06 9.41
C GLN A 272 63.01 45.85 8.88
N PRO A 273 62.55 46.66 7.92
CA PRO A 273 61.23 46.52 7.34
C PRO A 273 61.21 45.37 6.34
N LYS A 274 60.57 44.25 6.70
CA LYS A 274 60.22 43.20 5.73
C LYS A 274 58.76 43.36 5.30
N SER A 275 58.64 43.88 4.08
CA SER A 275 57.64 43.58 3.05
C SER A 275 56.23 43.18 3.50
N GLU A 276 55.25 43.96 3.04
CA GLU A 276 53.84 43.57 2.89
C GLU A 276 53.68 42.07 2.62
N PRO A 277 52.96 41.31 3.46
CA PRO A 277 52.30 40.13 2.95
C PRO A 277 51.22 40.65 2.00
N GLN A 278 51.48 40.43 0.71
CA GLN A 278 50.52 40.57 -0.38
C GLN A 278 49.11 40.31 0.13
N LYS A 279 48.21 41.28 -0.06
CA LYS A 279 46.78 41.00 -0.20
C LYS A 279 46.65 39.97 -1.33
N LYS A 280 46.79 38.68 -1.00
CA LYS A 280 46.01 37.65 -1.67
C LYS A 280 44.59 37.92 -1.21
N THR A 281 43.96 38.86 -1.92
CA THR A 281 42.54 38.75 -2.18
C THR A 281 42.33 37.29 -2.57
N CYS A 282 41.76 36.49 -1.66
CA CYS A 282 40.95 35.39 -2.14
C CYS A 282 39.85 36.10 -2.95
N HIS A 283 40.11 36.20 -4.26
CA HIS A 283 39.09 36.27 -5.26
C HIS A 283 38.33 34.95 -5.11
N MET A 284 37.50 34.86 -4.07
CA MET A 284 36.38 33.93 -4.05
C MET A 284 35.68 34.19 -5.36
N THR A 285 35.66 33.15 -6.16
CA THR A 285 34.89 32.94 -7.36
C THR A 285 33.42 33.29 -7.08
N GLY A 286 33.12 34.58 -7.07
CA GLY A 286 31.80 35.14 -7.32
C GLY A 286 31.50 35.08 -8.81
N ARG A 287 31.48 33.86 -9.37
CA ARG A 287 31.00 33.59 -10.74
C ARG A 287 30.12 32.35 -10.74
N VAL A 288 29.05 32.36 -9.93
CA VAL A 288 27.84 31.54 -10.19
C VAL A 288 26.55 32.35 -9.95
N GLN A 289 26.59 33.68 -10.03
CA GLN A 289 25.41 34.55 -9.89
C GLN A 289 25.31 35.60 -11.02
N ALA A 290 25.75 35.27 -12.24
CA ALA A 290 25.55 36.14 -13.41
C ALA A 290 25.41 35.40 -14.76
N ILE A 291 25.00 34.13 -14.76
CA ILE A 291 24.65 33.39 -15.99
C ILE A 291 23.18 32.93 -16.01
N ILE A 292 22.46 33.02 -14.88
CA ILE A 292 21.04 32.64 -14.81
C ILE A 292 20.09 33.77 -15.24
N VAL A 293 20.53 35.03 -15.26
CA VAL A 293 19.65 36.16 -15.67
C VAL A 293 19.65 36.41 -17.18
N LEU A 294 20.69 35.99 -17.92
CA LEU A 294 20.74 36.13 -19.38
C LEU A 294 20.23 34.90 -20.13
N SER A 295 20.27 33.70 -19.54
CA SER A 295 19.70 32.48 -20.14
C SER A 295 18.19 32.36 -19.90
N GLY A 296 17.69 32.85 -18.77
CA GLY A 296 16.24 32.91 -18.49
C GLY A 296 15.50 33.91 -19.38
N GLY A 297 16.11 35.05 -19.70
CA GLY A 297 15.50 36.07 -20.57
C GLY A 297 15.27 35.59 -22.01
N VAL A 298 16.24 34.87 -22.59
CA VAL A 298 16.16 34.40 -23.98
C VAL A 298 15.12 33.28 -24.14
N LEU A 299 14.98 32.40 -23.15
CA LEU A 299 13.95 31.35 -23.14
C LEU A 299 12.54 31.93 -22.95
N PHE A 300 12.36 32.92 -22.08
CA PHE A 300 11.06 33.58 -21.90
C PHE A 300 10.61 34.35 -23.15
N THR A 301 11.53 35.03 -23.85
CA THR A 301 11.18 35.73 -25.10
C THR A 301 10.86 34.77 -26.24
N ALA A 302 11.53 33.62 -26.33
CA ALA A 302 11.25 32.61 -27.35
C ALA A 302 9.88 31.94 -27.15
N VAL A 303 9.51 31.63 -25.90
CA VAL A 303 8.20 31.05 -25.57
C VAL A 303 7.06 32.05 -25.80
N ALA A 304 7.27 33.33 -25.49
CA ALA A 304 6.26 34.38 -25.75
C ALA A 304 6.03 34.62 -27.25
N LEU A 305 7.09 34.62 -28.07
CA LEU A 305 6.97 34.72 -29.53
C LEU A 305 6.28 33.49 -30.15
N ALA A 306 6.59 32.29 -29.66
CA ALA A 306 5.90 31.07 -30.11
C ALA A 306 4.41 31.08 -29.75
N TYR A 307 4.05 31.55 -28.55
CA TYR A 307 2.66 31.70 -28.14
C TYR A 307 1.91 32.72 -29.01
N TRP A 308 2.53 33.87 -29.31
CA TRP A 308 1.93 34.90 -30.16
C TRP A 308 1.74 34.45 -31.62
N LEU A 309 2.67 33.65 -32.17
CA LEU A 309 2.55 33.05 -33.51
C LEU A 309 1.48 31.94 -33.59
N MET A 310 1.24 31.21 -32.49
CA MET A 310 0.15 30.23 -32.43
C MET A 310 -1.23 30.88 -32.27
N GLN A 311 -1.31 32.04 -31.63
CA GLN A 311 -2.58 32.74 -31.43
C GLN A 311 -3.02 33.55 -32.65
N THR A 312 -2.07 33.93 -33.52
CA THR A 312 -2.38 34.64 -34.79
C THR A 312 -2.75 33.69 -35.92
N SER A 313 -2.28 32.43 -35.89
CA SER A 313 -2.63 31.39 -36.86
C SER A 313 -3.99 30.72 -36.61
N THR A 314 -4.65 31.04 -35.49
CA THR A 314 -6.01 30.57 -35.15
C THR A 314 -7.11 31.60 -35.46
N PHE A 315 -6.76 32.75 -36.06
CA PHE A 315 -7.66 33.86 -36.37
C PHE A 315 -7.71 34.25 -37.86
N GLN A 316 -7.22 33.39 -38.75
CA GLN A 316 -7.52 33.37 -40.19
C GLN A 316 -8.30 32.11 -40.53
#